data_AF-A0A2S6MAS4-F1
#
_entry.id   AF-A0A2S6MAS4-F1
#
_cell.length_a   1.000
_cell.length_b   1.000
_cell.length_c   1.000
_cell.angle_alpha   90.00
_cell.angle_beta   90.00
_cell.angle_gamma   90.00
#
_symmetry.space_group_name_H-M   'P 1'
#
loop_
_entity.id
_entity.type
_entity.pdbx_description
1 polymer ?
#
loop_
_entity_poly.entity_id
_entity_poly.type
_entity_poly.pdbx_seq_one_letter_code
_entity_poly.pdbx_strand_id
1 'polypeptide(L)'
;MSISGKVDPVVRRVAATDIAEALVEGLRDFQALPFYGLCFGALYAAGGIAIMLCLTAFGMVYLVYPLAAGFALIGPFVAIGLYEVSRRRERGEPVSFGAIWSAVRARSEIGWMAFVTLFVFVIWMYQVRLLIALLLGLHASFSSLQEFMTVVLTTNEGLLFLGIGNAVGAVLSLILFSLTVVSFPLLLDREVDFVTAMVTSVRAVVTSPLPMITWAAVIVMLLIVSALPYFLGLIVTLPVLGHATWHLYRRLVVPV
;
A
#
# COMPACT_ATOMS: atom_id res chain seq x y z
N MET A 1 -2.37 10.06 28.21
CA MET A 1 -0.94 10.35 28.43
C MET A 1 -0.23 9.73 27.25
N SER A 2 0.34 10.56 26.37
CA SER A 2 1.02 10.08 25.17
C SER A 2 2.14 9.13 25.55
N ILE A 3 2.25 7.98 24.88
CA ILE A 3 3.35 7.03 25.09
C ILE A 3 4.71 7.69 24.83
N SER A 4 4.74 8.74 23.98
CA SER A 4 5.92 9.54 23.64
C SER A 4 6.13 10.79 24.51
N GLY A 5 5.19 11.17 25.39
CA GLY A 5 5.28 12.43 26.15
C GLY A 5 5.03 13.71 25.34
N LYS A 6 4.61 13.61 24.07
CA LYS A 6 4.23 14.74 23.19
C LYS A 6 2.71 14.90 23.12
N VAL A 7 2.22 15.99 22.51
CA VAL A 7 0.77 16.17 22.28
C VAL A 7 0.29 15.12 21.28
N ASP A 8 -0.70 14.32 21.68
CA ASP A 8 -1.24 13.27 20.83
C ASP A 8 -1.91 13.86 19.57
N PRO A 9 -1.69 13.28 18.38
CA PRO A 9 -2.38 13.71 17.17
C PRO A 9 -3.90 13.67 17.32
N VAL A 10 -4.56 14.78 16.98
CA VAL A 10 -6.02 14.87 16.98
C VAL A 10 -6.55 14.46 15.61
N VAL A 11 -7.50 13.53 15.61
CA VAL A 11 -8.16 13.03 14.40
C VAL A 11 -9.46 13.78 14.18
N ARG A 12 -9.75 14.16 12.93
CA ARG A 12 -11.03 14.74 12.51
C ARG A 12 -11.80 13.76 11.62
N ARG A 13 -13.12 13.93 11.61
CA ARG A 13 -13.99 13.20 10.70
C ARG A 13 -13.88 13.80 9.29
N VAL A 14 -13.84 12.94 8.29
CA VAL A 14 -13.87 13.32 6.86
C VAL A 14 -15.15 12.80 6.21
N ALA A 15 -15.55 13.44 5.12
CA ALA A 15 -16.64 13.06 4.24
C ALA A 15 -16.12 12.28 3.02
N ALA A 16 -17.03 11.68 2.25
CA ALA A 16 -16.66 11.01 1.01
C ALA A 16 -16.11 11.98 -0.06
N THR A 17 -16.53 13.26 -0.03
CA THR A 17 -16.04 14.32 -0.91
C THR A 17 -14.55 14.58 -0.71
N ASP A 18 -14.05 14.45 0.53
CA ASP A 18 -12.63 14.61 0.84
C ASP A 18 -11.75 13.58 0.11
N ILE A 19 -12.29 12.39 -0.18
CA ILE A 19 -11.58 11.37 -0.96
C ILE A 19 -11.37 11.82 -2.41
N ALA A 20 -12.43 12.37 -3.02
CA ALA A 20 -12.38 12.87 -4.39
C ALA A 20 -11.44 14.08 -4.49
N GLU A 21 -11.49 15.00 -3.52
CA GLU A 21 -10.60 16.15 -3.48
C GLU A 21 -9.14 15.74 -3.29
N ALA A 22 -8.86 14.80 -2.36
CA ALA A 22 -7.51 14.30 -2.16
C ALA A 22 -6.94 13.63 -3.43
N LEU A 23 -7.77 12.92 -4.20
CA LEU A 23 -7.37 12.38 -5.51
C LEU A 23 -7.03 13.47 -6.52
N VAL A 24 -7.85 14.53 -6.60
CA VAL A 24 -7.61 15.67 -7.50
C VAL A 24 -6.32 16.39 -7.12
N GLU A 25 -6.09 16.61 -5.84
CA GLU A 25 -4.85 17.23 -5.33
C GLU A 25 -3.64 16.33 -5.56
N GLY A 26 -3.78 15.03 -5.36
CA GLY A 26 -2.74 14.06 -5.66
C GLY A 26 -2.35 14.04 -7.14
N LEU A 27 -3.34 14.16 -8.03
CA LEU A 27 -3.11 14.31 -9.46
C LEU A 27 -2.42 15.64 -9.79
N ARG A 28 -2.81 16.74 -9.15
CA ARG A 28 -2.17 18.06 -9.34
C ARG A 28 -0.72 18.06 -8.86
N ASP A 29 -0.40 17.38 -7.76
CA ASP A 29 0.98 17.19 -7.28
C ASP A 29 1.81 16.42 -8.31
N PHE A 30 1.27 15.30 -8.81
CA PHE A 30 1.94 14.52 -9.83
C PHE A 30 2.18 15.33 -11.12
N GLN A 31 1.19 16.09 -11.58
CA GLN A 31 1.32 16.93 -12.78
C GLN A 31 2.34 18.06 -12.61
N ALA A 32 2.48 18.61 -11.41
CA ALA A 32 3.43 19.67 -11.14
C ALA A 32 4.88 19.17 -11.01
N LEU A 33 5.07 17.96 -10.48
CA LEU A 33 6.38 17.36 -10.24
C LEU A 33 6.47 15.91 -10.78
N PRO A 34 6.20 15.69 -12.08
CA PRO A 34 5.98 14.35 -12.63
C PRO A 34 7.24 13.49 -12.59
N PHE A 35 8.42 14.10 -12.68
CA PHE A 35 9.70 13.38 -12.68
C PHE A 35 9.87 12.49 -11.43
N TYR A 36 9.62 13.03 -10.24
CA TYR A 36 9.71 12.24 -9.00
C TYR A 36 8.67 11.13 -8.99
N GLY A 37 7.44 11.44 -9.36
CA GLY A 37 6.36 10.46 -9.43
C GLY A 37 6.68 9.30 -10.37
N LEU A 38 7.16 9.60 -11.58
CA LEU A 38 7.56 8.60 -12.58
C LEU A 38 8.73 7.75 -12.10
N CYS A 39 9.72 8.32 -11.42
CA CYS A 39 10.83 7.55 -10.86
C CYS A 39 10.36 6.54 -9.79
N PHE A 40 9.51 6.96 -8.83
CA PHE A 40 8.98 6.05 -7.81
C PHE A 40 8.03 5.01 -8.41
N GLY A 41 7.16 5.42 -9.33
CA GLY A 41 6.27 4.52 -10.06
C GLY A 41 7.02 3.49 -10.90
N ALA A 42 8.06 3.91 -11.63
CA ALA A 42 8.90 3.02 -12.42
C ALA A 42 9.70 2.04 -11.54
N LEU A 43 10.25 2.49 -10.42
CA LEU A 43 10.92 1.61 -9.46
C LEU A 43 10.00 0.52 -8.95
N TYR A 44 8.76 0.88 -8.59
CA TYR A 44 7.78 -0.08 -8.10
C TYR A 44 7.30 -1.04 -9.19
N ALA A 45 6.99 -0.53 -10.39
CA ALA A 45 6.62 -1.36 -11.53
C ALA A 45 7.75 -2.35 -11.90
N ALA A 46 8.99 -1.87 -11.95
CA ALA A 46 10.17 -2.71 -12.19
C ALA A 46 10.35 -3.79 -11.11
N GLY A 47 10.08 -3.48 -9.84
CA GLY A 47 10.08 -4.46 -8.76
C GLY A 47 9.05 -5.57 -8.97
N GLY A 48 7.81 -5.21 -9.33
CA GLY A 48 6.75 -6.19 -9.64
C GLY A 48 7.10 -7.08 -10.85
N ILE A 49 7.62 -6.47 -11.92
CA ILE A 49 8.08 -7.21 -13.11
C ILE A 49 9.24 -8.14 -12.77
N ALA A 50 10.26 -7.66 -12.04
CA ALA A 50 11.41 -8.47 -11.64
C ALA A 50 10.98 -9.68 -10.81
N ILE A 51 10.06 -9.49 -9.86
CA ILE A 51 9.48 -10.57 -9.07
C ILE A 51 8.78 -11.60 -9.97
N MET A 52 7.94 -11.15 -10.90
CA MET A 52 7.24 -12.04 -11.84
C MET A 52 8.22 -12.84 -12.72
N LEU A 53 9.26 -12.19 -13.23
CA LEU A 53 10.30 -12.84 -14.04
C LEU A 53 11.09 -13.88 -13.23
N CYS A 54 11.45 -13.56 -11.98
CA CYS A 54 12.10 -14.50 -11.07
C CYS A 54 11.22 -15.72 -10.81
N LEU A 55 9.94 -15.53 -10.45
CA LEU A 55 9.01 -16.65 -10.24
C LEU A 55 8.86 -17.52 -11.47
N THR A 56 8.87 -16.91 -12.66
CA THR A 56 8.83 -17.64 -13.93
C THR A 56 10.10 -18.46 -14.15
N ALA A 57 11.27 -17.87 -13.91
CA ALA A 57 12.55 -18.56 -14.03
C ALA A 57 12.69 -19.74 -13.03
N PHE A 58 12.12 -19.63 -11.84
CA PHE A 58 12.13 -20.69 -10.82
C PHE A 58 11.00 -21.71 -10.95
N GLY A 59 10.13 -21.63 -11.96
CA GLY A 59 8.99 -22.53 -12.11
C GLY A 59 7.92 -22.37 -11.01
N MET A 60 7.89 -21.22 -10.34
CA MET A 60 6.96 -20.88 -9.25
C MET A 60 5.87 -19.91 -9.72
N VAL A 61 5.44 -20.03 -10.97
CA VAL A 61 4.52 -19.09 -11.63
C VAL A 61 3.16 -19.00 -10.93
N TYR A 62 2.73 -20.06 -10.25
CA TYR A 62 1.51 -20.08 -9.43
C TYR A 62 1.53 -19.08 -8.26
N LEU A 63 2.73 -18.62 -7.84
CA LEU A 63 2.86 -17.58 -6.82
C LEU A 63 2.67 -16.16 -7.37
N VAL A 64 2.62 -15.95 -8.69
CA VAL A 64 2.49 -14.60 -9.28
C VAL A 64 1.23 -13.91 -8.80
N TYR A 65 0.08 -14.61 -8.80
CA TYR A 65 -1.20 -14.03 -8.34
C TYR A 65 -1.17 -13.66 -6.85
N PRO A 66 -0.85 -14.57 -5.91
CA PRO A 66 -0.82 -14.22 -4.49
C PRO A 66 0.26 -13.20 -4.14
N LEU A 67 1.41 -13.25 -4.82
CA LEU A 67 2.50 -12.32 -4.59
C LEU A 67 2.16 -10.93 -5.15
N ALA A 68 1.44 -10.82 -6.26
CA ALA A 68 0.90 -9.55 -6.74
C ALA A 68 -0.10 -8.93 -5.75
N ALA A 69 -0.95 -9.74 -5.12
CA ALA A 69 -1.83 -9.27 -4.04
C ALA A 69 -1.03 -8.80 -2.81
N GLY A 70 0.02 -9.55 -2.43
CA GLY A 70 0.92 -9.17 -1.33
C GLY A 70 1.82 -7.98 -1.65
N PHE A 71 2.15 -7.76 -2.92
CA PHE A 71 3.02 -6.67 -3.37
C PHE A 71 2.43 -5.30 -3.02
N ALA A 72 1.11 -5.16 -3.10
CA ALA A 72 0.37 -3.97 -2.67
C ALA A 72 0.64 -3.59 -1.21
N LEU A 73 0.93 -4.57 -0.34
CA LEU A 73 1.26 -4.33 1.07
C LEU A 73 2.58 -3.56 1.22
N ILE A 74 3.50 -3.65 0.24
CA ILE A 74 4.78 -2.93 0.25
C ILE A 74 4.63 -1.49 -0.30
N GLY A 75 3.54 -1.21 -1.02
CA GLY A 75 3.27 0.11 -1.63
C GLY A 75 3.43 1.32 -0.70
N PRO A 76 2.97 1.27 0.56
CA PRO A 76 3.13 2.36 1.52
C PRO A 76 4.57 2.80 1.76
N PHE A 77 5.59 1.93 1.62
CA PHE A 77 7.01 2.31 1.75
C PHE A 77 7.48 3.19 0.61
N VAL A 78 7.13 2.81 -0.61
CA VAL A 78 7.50 3.57 -1.79
C VAL A 78 6.78 4.92 -1.78
N ALA A 79 5.55 4.95 -1.28
CA ALA A 79 4.76 6.16 -1.14
C ALA A 79 5.36 7.20 -0.17
N ILE A 80 6.23 6.81 0.78
CA ILE A 80 6.87 7.76 1.71
C ILE A 80 7.63 8.87 0.96
N GLY A 81 8.34 8.52 -0.11
CA GLY A 81 9.04 9.51 -0.92
C GLY A 81 8.09 10.51 -1.57
N LEU A 82 6.91 10.06 -1.96
CA LEU A 82 5.86 10.87 -2.58
C LEU A 82 5.17 11.78 -1.56
N TYR A 83 5.00 11.30 -0.32
CA TYR A 83 4.52 12.13 0.79
C TYR A 83 5.44 13.32 1.04
N GLU A 84 6.76 13.10 1.00
CA GLU A 84 7.74 14.18 1.19
C GLU A 84 7.74 15.18 0.02
N VAL A 85 7.51 14.71 -1.21
CA VAL A 85 7.32 15.58 -2.37
C VAL A 85 6.11 16.48 -2.16
N SER A 86 4.95 15.92 -1.78
CA SER A 86 3.73 16.69 -1.50
C SER A 86 3.92 17.67 -0.34
N ARG A 87 4.54 17.22 0.76
CA ARG A 87 4.83 18.05 1.93
C ARG A 87 5.69 19.25 1.61
N ARG A 88 6.78 19.05 0.85
CA ARG A 88 7.68 20.14 0.42
C ARG A 88 6.96 21.09 -0.52
N ARG A 89 6.18 20.57 -1.46
CA ARG A 89 5.37 21.38 -2.38
C ARG A 89 4.36 22.24 -1.62
N GLU A 90 3.63 21.67 -0.66
CA GLU A 90 2.67 22.38 0.20
C GLU A 90 3.36 23.53 0.98
N ARG A 91 4.62 23.34 1.38
CA ARG A 91 5.42 24.33 2.12
C ARG A 91 6.22 25.30 1.24
N GLY A 92 6.16 25.18 -0.09
CA GLY A 92 6.97 25.97 -1.01
C GLY A 92 8.48 25.70 -0.92
N GLU A 93 8.87 24.55 -0.37
CA GLU A 93 10.27 24.15 -0.21
C GLU A 93 10.80 23.48 -1.48
N PRO A 94 12.10 23.65 -1.81
CA PRO A 94 12.70 22.96 -2.95
C PRO A 94 12.66 21.43 -2.76
N VAL A 95 12.28 20.73 -3.82
CA VAL A 95 12.22 19.27 -3.88
C VAL A 95 13.50 18.74 -4.53
N SER A 96 14.13 17.74 -3.91
CA SER A 96 15.26 17.00 -4.48
C SER A 96 15.34 15.60 -3.87
N PHE A 97 15.92 14.64 -4.59
CA PHE A 97 16.08 13.27 -4.05
C PHE A 97 16.92 13.23 -2.77
N GLY A 98 17.95 14.08 -2.67
CA GLY A 98 18.74 14.18 -1.44
C GLY A 98 17.92 14.69 -0.25
N ALA A 99 17.00 15.61 -0.49
CA ALA A 99 16.12 16.14 0.54
C ALA A 99 15.01 15.16 0.93
N ILE A 100 14.53 14.35 -0.03
CA ILE A 100 13.61 13.23 0.25
C ILE A 100 14.31 12.18 1.11
N TRP A 101 15.51 11.77 0.71
CA TRP A 101 16.30 10.78 1.43
C TRP A 101 16.65 11.22 2.85
N SER A 102 17.05 12.49 3.03
CA SER A 102 17.37 13.01 4.36
C SER A 102 16.15 13.04 5.28
N ALA A 103 14.97 13.42 4.76
CA ALA A 103 13.72 13.42 5.52
C ALA A 103 13.33 12.01 5.99
N VAL A 104 13.42 11.00 5.11
CA VAL A 104 13.11 9.61 5.47
C VAL A 104 14.11 9.06 6.48
N ARG A 105 15.41 9.30 6.27
CA ARG A 105 16.46 8.80 7.17
C ARG A 105 16.43 9.43 8.56
N ALA A 106 15.90 10.65 8.69
CA ALA A 106 15.75 11.34 9.96
C ALA A 106 14.66 10.73 10.87
N ARG A 107 13.85 9.78 10.37
CA ARG A 107 12.72 9.20 11.09
C ARG A 107 12.93 7.68 11.29
N SER A 108 13.58 7.30 12.39
CA SER A 108 13.86 5.89 12.74
C SER A 108 12.61 5.01 12.78
N GLU A 109 11.49 5.59 13.20
CA GLU A 109 10.19 4.93 13.36
C GLU A 109 9.62 4.38 12.04
N ILE A 110 10.02 4.95 10.90
CA ILE A 110 9.67 4.41 9.58
C ILE A 110 10.21 2.99 9.40
N GLY A 111 11.40 2.69 9.95
CA GLY A 111 11.98 1.35 9.95
C GLY A 111 11.15 0.34 10.74
N TRP A 112 10.55 0.74 11.87
CA TRP A 112 9.65 -0.12 12.63
C TRP A 112 8.35 -0.40 11.88
N MET A 113 7.80 0.60 11.17
CA MET A 113 6.67 0.36 10.27
C MET A 113 7.03 -0.58 9.11
N ALA A 114 8.28 -0.55 8.64
CA ALA A 114 8.84 -1.52 7.69
C ALA A 114 8.76 -2.95 8.21
N PHE A 115 9.16 -3.14 9.45
CA PHE A 115 9.04 -4.41 10.12
C PHE A 115 7.57 -4.87 10.24
N VAL A 116 6.66 -4.01 10.70
CA VAL A 116 5.22 -4.34 10.83
C VAL A 116 4.63 -4.82 9.51
N THR A 117 4.91 -4.10 8.43
CA THR A 117 4.32 -4.42 7.12
C THR A 117 4.93 -5.69 6.52
N LEU A 118 6.24 -5.87 6.67
CA LEU A 118 6.92 -7.11 6.29
C LEU A 118 6.37 -8.31 7.06
N PHE A 119 6.12 -8.15 8.36
CA PHE A 119 5.53 -9.19 9.20
C PHE A 119 4.13 -9.60 8.71
N VAL A 120 3.27 -8.63 8.38
CA VAL A 120 1.95 -8.91 7.77
C VAL A 120 2.08 -9.60 6.42
N PHE A 121 3.05 -9.18 5.59
CA PHE A 121 3.33 -9.84 4.31
C PHE A 121 3.79 -11.30 4.49
N VAL A 122 4.62 -11.59 5.50
CA VAL A 122 5.02 -12.97 5.81
C VAL A 122 3.82 -13.82 6.25
N ILE A 123 2.94 -13.26 7.10
CA ILE A 123 1.68 -13.92 7.47
C ILE A 123 0.85 -14.22 6.21
N TRP A 124 0.70 -13.24 5.32
CA TRP A 124 0.00 -13.43 4.05
C TRP A 124 0.59 -14.59 3.24
N MET A 125 1.90 -14.62 3.05
CA MET A 125 2.55 -15.71 2.28
C MET A 125 2.40 -17.08 2.94
N TYR A 126 2.35 -17.14 4.28
CA TYR A 126 2.05 -18.36 5.00
C TYR A 126 0.61 -18.82 4.77
N GLN A 127 -0.35 -17.90 4.82
CA GLN A 127 -1.76 -18.19 4.54
C GLN A 127 -1.97 -18.67 3.10
N VAL A 128 -1.31 -18.05 2.12
CA VAL A 128 -1.33 -18.49 0.71
C VAL A 128 -0.87 -19.94 0.60
N ARG A 129 0.28 -20.27 1.21
CA ARG A 129 0.82 -21.64 1.17
C ARG A 129 -0.14 -22.64 1.81
N LEU A 130 -0.73 -22.28 2.95
CA LEU A 130 -1.71 -23.09 3.66
C LEU A 130 -2.97 -23.33 2.82
N LEU A 131 -3.49 -22.29 2.16
CA LEU A 131 -4.68 -22.41 1.31
C LEU A 131 -4.41 -23.26 0.06
N ILE A 132 -3.25 -23.11 -0.57
CA ILE A 132 -2.84 -23.99 -1.68
C ILE A 132 -2.79 -25.44 -1.21
N ALA A 133 -2.13 -25.71 -0.08
CA ALA A 133 -1.98 -27.05 0.46
C ALA A 133 -3.34 -27.71 0.81
N LEU A 134 -4.27 -26.96 1.40
CA LEU A 134 -5.56 -27.47 1.83
C LEU A 134 -6.57 -27.65 0.69
N LEU A 135 -6.58 -26.73 -0.28
CA LEU A 135 -7.63 -26.69 -1.30
C LEU A 135 -7.17 -27.27 -2.64
N LEU A 136 -5.93 -26.99 -3.05
CA LEU A 136 -5.38 -27.45 -4.33
C LEU A 136 -4.49 -28.70 -4.18
N GLY A 137 -4.04 -28.98 -2.95
CA GLY A 137 -3.26 -30.16 -2.58
C GLY A 137 -1.76 -29.88 -2.39
N LEU A 138 -1.10 -30.69 -1.57
CA LEU A 138 0.32 -30.55 -1.19
C LEU A 138 1.30 -30.70 -2.37
N HIS A 139 0.88 -31.40 -3.43
CA HIS A 139 1.68 -31.66 -4.63
C HIS A 139 1.18 -30.91 -5.86
N ALA A 140 0.31 -29.90 -5.67
CA ALA A 140 -0.14 -29.05 -6.76
C ALA A 140 1.08 -28.34 -7.38
N SER A 141 1.47 -28.81 -8.56
CA SER A 141 2.52 -28.22 -9.38
C SER A 141 1.86 -27.74 -10.66
N PHE A 142 2.02 -26.46 -10.95
CA PHE A 142 1.48 -25.84 -12.16
C PHE A 142 2.64 -25.57 -13.11
N SER A 143 2.59 -26.15 -14.30
CA SER A 143 3.64 -26.02 -15.31
C SER A 143 3.67 -24.65 -15.98
N SER A 144 2.55 -23.90 -15.92
CA SER A 144 2.42 -22.57 -16.50
C SER A 144 1.39 -21.69 -15.78
N LEU A 145 1.44 -20.38 -16.01
CA LEU A 145 0.41 -19.45 -15.53
C LEU A 145 -0.98 -19.80 -16.08
N GLN A 146 -1.04 -20.21 -17.35
CA GLN A 146 -2.30 -20.54 -18.01
C GLN A 146 -2.97 -21.78 -17.39
N GLU A 147 -2.19 -22.80 -17.07
CA GLU A 147 -2.68 -23.98 -16.36
C GLU A 147 -3.20 -23.60 -14.97
N PHE A 148 -2.45 -22.81 -14.21
CA PHE A 148 -2.87 -22.31 -12.90
C PHE A 148 -4.21 -21.54 -13.00
N MET A 149 -4.30 -20.58 -13.93
CA MET A 149 -5.53 -19.82 -14.13
C MET A 149 -6.71 -20.69 -14.56
N THR A 150 -6.46 -21.72 -15.38
CA THR A 150 -7.50 -22.67 -15.80
C THR A 150 -8.04 -23.40 -14.59
N VAL A 151 -7.17 -24.05 -13.81
CA VAL A 151 -7.58 -24.76 -12.59
C VAL A 151 -8.34 -23.84 -11.64
N VAL A 152 -7.77 -22.68 -11.34
CA VAL A 152 -8.31 -21.75 -10.35
C VAL A 152 -9.66 -21.14 -10.75
N LEU A 153 -9.93 -20.99 -12.05
CA LEU A 153 -11.18 -20.41 -12.56
C LEU A 153 -12.24 -21.45 -12.96
N THR A 154 -11.86 -22.70 -13.25
CA THR A 154 -12.80 -23.70 -13.78
C THR A 154 -13.08 -24.86 -12.84
N THR A 155 -12.28 -25.08 -11.79
CA THR A 155 -12.54 -26.15 -10.81
C THR A 155 -13.19 -25.61 -9.54
N ASN A 156 -13.96 -26.46 -8.86
CA ASN A 156 -14.62 -26.07 -7.61
C ASN A 156 -13.59 -25.75 -6.52
N GLU A 157 -12.51 -26.53 -6.45
CA GLU A 157 -11.38 -26.34 -5.54
C GLU A 157 -10.68 -25.00 -5.82
N GLY A 158 -10.50 -24.67 -7.10
CA GLY A 158 -9.97 -23.40 -7.58
C GLY A 158 -10.83 -22.21 -7.17
N LEU A 159 -12.14 -22.30 -7.38
CA LEU A 159 -13.09 -21.26 -7.00
C LEU A 159 -13.17 -21.09 -5.48
N LEU A 160 -13.12 -22.18 -4.71
CA LEU A 160 -13.03 -22.13 -3.24
C LEU A 160 -11.72 -21.46 -2.79
N PHE A 161 -10.60 -21.78 -3.45
CA PHE A 161 -9.31 -21.13 -3.21
C PHE A 161 -9.37 -19.63 -3.47
N LEU A 162 -9.98 -19.19 -4.58
CA LEU A 162 -10.20 -17.77 -4.83
C LEU A 162 -11.11 -17.13 -3.78
N GLY A 163 -12.26 -17.72 -3.49
CA GLY A 163 -13.23 -17.14 -2.56
C GLY A 163 -12.64 -16.96 -1.15
N ILE A 164 -12.06 -18.03 -0.60
CA ILE A 164 -11.46 -18.01 0.73
C ILE A 164 -10.18 -17.16 0.73
N GLY A 165 -9.33 -17.30 -0.29
CA GLY A 165 -8.09 -16.53 -0.42
C GLY A 165 -8.33 -15.03 -0.49
N ASN A 166 -9.30 -14.57 -1.27
CA ASN A 166 -9.67 -13.15 -1.33
C ASN A 166 -10.32 -12.68 -0.03
N ALA A 167 -11.11 -13.50 0.65
CA ALA A 167 -11.68 -13.13 1.96
C ALA A 167 -10.58 -12.94 3.02
N VAL A 168 -9.65 -13.89 3.12
CA VAL A 168 -8.49 -13.80 4.03
C VAL A 168 -7.61 -12.60 3.66
N GLY A 169 -7.34 -12.42 2.37
CA GLY A 169 -6.59 -11.27 1.85
C GLY A 169 -7.26 -9.94 2.19
N ALA A 170 -8.57 -9.81 2.00
CA ALA A 170 -9.32 -8.61 2.32
C ALA A 170 -9.26 -8.26 3.81
N VAL A 171 -9.35 -9.25 4.70
CA VAL A 171 -9.20 -9.04 6.15
C VAL A 171 -7.79 -8.54 6.48
N LEU A 172 -6.75 -9.19 5.98
CA LEU A 172 -5.36 -8.78 6.22
C LEU A 172 -5.06 -7.39 5.63
N SER A 173 -5.55 -7.10 4.43
CA SER A 173 -5.42 -5.80 3.79
C SER A 173 -6.15 -4.71 4.58
N LEU A 174 -7.35 -4.98 5.13
CA LEU A 174 -8.07 -4.01 5.95
C LEU A 174 -7.33 -3.72 7.26
N ILE A 175 -6.77 -4.75 7.90
CA ILE A 175 -5.94 -4.60 9.10
C ILE A 175 -4.71 -3.74 8.77
N LEU A 176 -3.95 -4.11 7.73
CA LEU A 176 -2.76 -3.36 7.34
C LEU A 176 -3.09 -1.92 6.96
N PHE A 177 -4.13 -1.72 6.16
CA PHE A 177 -4.60 -0.39 5.76
C PHE A 177 -4.91 0.46 7.00
N SER A 178 -5.65 -0.10 7.96
CA SER A 178 -5.99 0.59 9.21
C SER A 178 -4.76 0.97 10.02
N LEU A 179 -3.71 0.14 9.99
CA LEU A 179 -2.45 0.41 10.67
C LEU A 179 -1.53 1.37 9.93
N THR A 180 -1.68 1.57 8.62
CA THR A 180 -0.64 2.22 7.79
C THR A 180 -1.08 3.50 7.09
N VAL A 181 -2.35 3.65 6.74
CA VAL A 181 -2.85 4.72 5.86
C VAL A 181 -2.48 6.12 6.36
N VAL A 182 -2.49 6.34 7.67
CA VAL A 182 -2.06 7.61 8.29
C VAL A 182 -0.69 7.50 8.95
N SER A 183 -0.25 6.30 9.34
CA SER A 183 1.00 6.13 10.09
C SER A 183 2.23 6.62 9.34
N PHE A 184 2.39 6.24 8.08
CA PHE A 184 3.55 6.66 7.28
C PHE A 184 3.64 8.17 7.06
N PRO A 185 2.59 8.87 6.56
CA PRO A 185 2.67 10.32 6.39
C PRO A 185 2.82 11.04 7.74
N LEU A 186 2.21 10.54 8.81
CA LEU A 186 2.36 11.10 10.16
C LEU A 186 3.79 10.99 10.70
N LEU A 187 4.44 9.83 10.55
CA LEU A 187 5.83 9.62 10.99
C LEU A 187 6.83 10.46 10.18
N LEU A 188 6.52 10.72 8.92
CA LEU A 188 7.31 11.62 8.09
C LEU A 188 7.16 13.08 8.55
N ASP A 189 5.90 13.52 8.73
CA ASP A 189 5.53 14.89 9.09
C ASP A 189 5.96 15.26 10.52
N ARG A 190 5.76 14.35 11.48
CA ARG A 190 5.90 14.60 12.92
C ARG A 190 6.80 13.59 13.60
N GLU A 191 7.42 14.04 14.67
CA GLU A 191 8.24 13.20 15.54
C GLU A 191 7.38 12.51 16.60
N VAL A 192 6.68 11.45 16.18
CA VAL A 192 5.92 10.55 17.06
C VAL A 192 6.47 9.13 16.93
N ASP A 193 6.27 8.29 17.95
CA ASP A 193 6.64 6.88 17.87
C ASP A 193 5.70 6.08 16.95
N PHE A 194 6.18 4.95 16.42
CA PHE A 194 5.41 4.12 15.48
C PHE A 194 4.11 3.56 16.09
N VAL A 195 4.04 3.33 17.39
CA VAL A 195 2.82 2.84 18.06
C VAL A 195 1.77 3.93 18.10
N THR A 196 2.14 5.15 18.50
CA THR A 196 1.26 6.33 18.46
C THR A 196 0.77 6.59 17.04
N ALA A 197 1.62 6.41 16.03
CA ALA A 197 1.22 6.54 14.64
C ALA A 197 0.16 5.50 14.23
N MET A 198 0.37 4.22 14.55
CA MET A 198 -0.61 3.16 14.29
C MET A 198 -1.94 3.39 15.00
N VAL A 199 -1.91 3.77 16.28
CA VAL A 199 -3.13 4.08 17.06
C VAL A 199 -3.87 5.27 16.42
N THR A 200 -3.15 6.28 15.95
CA THR A 200 -3.75 7.42 15.24
C THR A 200 -4.37 6.98 13.92
N SER A 201 -3.73 6.08 13.18
CA SER A 201 -4.24 5.54 11.93
C SER A 201 -5.51 4.72 12.12
N VAL A 202 -5.53 3.84 13.12
CA VAL A 202 -6.74 3.09 13.49
C VAL A 202 -7.84 4.07 13.90
N ARG A 203 -7.54 5.08 14.72
CA ARG A 203 -8.49 6.12 15.12
C ARG A 203 -9.07 6.86 13.90
N ALA A 204 -8.25 7.18 12.91
CA ALA A 204 -8.67 7.82 11.67
C ALA A 204 -9.68 6.95 10.89
N VAL A 205 -9.39 5.65 10.75
CA VAL A 205 -10.29 4.71 10.08
C VAL A 205 -11.61 4.54 10.83
N VAL A 206 -11.59 4.33 12.16
CA VAL A 206 -12.83 4.13 12.92
C VAL A 206 -13.68 5.40 13.08
N THR A 207 -13.06 6.58 13.02
CA THR A 207 -13.78 7.87 13.07
C THR A 207 -14.51 8.15 11.76
N SER A 208 -13.98 7.67 10.63
CA SER A 208 -14.53 7.88 9.29
C SER A 208 -14.62 6.58 8.48
N PRO A 209 -15.35 5.54 8.95
CA PRO A 209 -15.24 4.19 8.40
C PRO A 209 -15.69 4.11 6.95
N LEU A 210 -16.82 4.74 6.61
CA LEU A 210 -17.35 4.70 5.25
C LEU A 210 -16.39 5.38 4.24
N PRO A 211 -15.94 6.64 4.42
CA PRO A 211 -14.91 7.24 3.57
C PRO A 211 -13.63 6.41 3.47
N MET A 212 -13.21 5.78 4.57
CA MET A 212 -11.94 5.04 4.61
C MET A 212 -12.02 3.69 3.93
N ILE A 213 -13.15 3.00 4.03
CA ILE A 213 -13.44 1.80 3.24
C ILE A 213 -13.52 2.16 1.74
N THR A 214 -14.18 3.28 1.40
CA THR A 214 -14.20 3.78 0.02
C THR A 214 -12.79 4.05 -0.50
N TRP A 215 -11.92 4.66 0.33
CA TRP A 215 -10.53 4.90 -0.06
C TRP A 215 -9.75 3.60 -0.28
N ALA A 216 -9.88 2.64 0.63
CA ALA A 216 -9.27 1.32 0.46
C ALA A 216 -9.76 0.62 -0.82
N ALA A 217 -11.06 0.69 -1.11
CA ALA A 217 -11.63 0.13 -2.33
C ALA A 217 -11.09 0.80 -3.60
N VAL A 218 -10.97 2.13 -3.61
CA VAL A 218 -10.36 2.88 -4.71
C VAL A 218 -8.92 2.44 -4.95
N ILE A 219 -8.11 2.32 -3.88
CA ILE A 219 -6.72 1.83 -3.98
C ILE A 219 -6.71 0.44 -4.60
N VAL A 220 -7.48 -0.52 -4.07
CA VAL A 220 -7.51 -1.90 -4.56
C VAL A 220 -7.89 -1.96 -6.04
N MET A 221 -8.97 -1.28 -6.44
CA MET A 221 -9.43 -1.30 -7.83
C MET A 221 -8.40 -0.70 -8.78
N LEU A 222 -7.78 0.42 -8.40
CA LEU A 222 -6.74 1.03 -9.21
C LEU A 222 -5.48 0.16 -9.31
N LEU A 223 -5.07 -0.50 -8.22
CA LEU A 223 -3.94 -1.43 -8.25
C LEU A 223 -4.21 -2.65 -9.12
N ILE A 224 -5.43 -3.22 -9.07
CA ILE A 224 -5.83 -4.33 -9.95
C ILE A 224 -5.73 -3.90 -11.42
N VAL A 225 -6.36 -2.78 -11.79
CA VAL A 225 -6.34 -2.27 -13.17
C VAL A 225 -4.90 -1.98 -13.61
N SER A 226 -4.08 -1.42 -12.74
CA SER A 226 -2.69 -1.07 -13.06
C SER A 226 -1.72 -2.25 -13.11
N ALA A 227 -2.08 -3.38 -12.50
CA ALA A 227 -1.34 -4.63 -12.61
C ALA A 227 -1.57 -5.34 -13.96
N LEU A 228 -2.76 -5.19 -14.57
CA LEU A 228 -3.13 -5.85 -15.83
C LEU A 228 -2.12 -5.61 -16.99
N PRO A 229 -1.65 -4.38 -17.28
CA PRO A 229 -0.64 -4.14 -18.31
C PRO A 229 0.77 -4.44 -17.78
N TYR A 230 1.01 -5.61 -17.21
CA TYR A 230 2.30 -6.01 -16.62
C TYR A 230 2.87 -4.96 -15.64
N PHE A 231 2.05 -4.50 -14.69
CA PHE A 231 2.40 -3.49 -13.69
C PHE A 231 2.72 -2.07 -14.24
N LEU A 232 2.70 -1.85 -15.56
CA LEU A 232 3.06 -0.55 -16.15
C LEU A 232 2.11 0.57 -15.74
N GLY A 233 0.86 0.26 -15.41
CA GLY A 233 -0.09 1.25 -14.89
C GLY A 233 0.37 1.88 -13.56
N LEU A 234 1.19 1.16 -12.77
CA LEU A 234 1.70 1.66 -11.49
C LEU A 234 2.67 2.84 -11.67
N ILE A 235 3.24 3.04 -12.86
CA ILE A 235 4.08 4.19 -13.17
C ILE A 235 3.32 5.51 -12.94
N VAL A 236 2.01 5.52 -13.16
CA VAL A 236 1.14 6.69 -12.98
C VAL A 236 0.26 6.56 -11.74
N THR A 237 -0.33 5.38 -11.51
CA THR A 237 -1.26 5.19 -10.41
C THR A 237 -0.59 5.32 -9.04
N LEU A 238 0.59 4.72 -8.86
CA LEU A 238 1.29 4.78 -7.58
C LEU A 238 1.60 6.22 -7.16
N PRO A 239 2.23 7.08 -8.00
CA PRO A 239 2.50 8.45 -7.58
C PRO A 239 1.25 9.25 -7.25
N VAL A 240 0.18 9.11 -8.05
CA VAL A 240 -1.09 9.80 -7.79
C VAL A 240 -1.68 9.34 -6.44
N LEU A 241 -1.69 8.03 -6.15
CA LEU A 241 -2.18 7.51 -4.87
C LEU A 241 -1.31 7.94 -3.68
N GLY A 242 0.02 8.00 -3.86
CA GLY A 242 0.93 8.49 -2.83
C GLY A 242 0.65 9.95 -2.47
N HIS A 243 0.59 10.83 -3.46
CA HIS A 243 0.25 12.23 -3.23
C HIS A 243 -1.16 12.41 -2.65
N ALA A 244 -2.15 11.65 -3.15
CA ALA A 244 -3.52 11.71 -2.62
C ALA A 244 -3.60 11.27 -1.15
N THR A 245 -2.83 10.24 -0.77
CA THR A 245 -2.78 9.77 0.63
C THR A 245 -2.20 10.85 1.55
N TRP A 246 -1.22 11.64 1.10
CA TRP A 246 -0.73 12.80 1.84
C TRP A 246 -1.85 13.82 2.11
N HIS A 247 -2.59 14.21 1.07
CA HIS A 247 -3.68 15.18 1.17
C HIS A 247 -4.84 14.68 2.03
N LEU A 248 -5.12 13.37 1.98
CA LEU A 248 -6.11 12.75 2.86
C LEU A 248 -5.63 12.72 4.32
N TYR A 249 -4.35 12.42 4.56
CA TYR A 249 -3.73 12.52 5.88
C TYR A 249 -3.88 13.93 6.48
N ARG A 250 -3.60 14.97 5.69
CA ARG A 250 -3.71 16.38 6.11
C ARG A 250 -5.14 16.78 6.51
N ARG A 251 -6.15 16.15 5.91
CA ARG A 251 -7.57 16.33 6.29
C ARG A 251 -7.94 15.54 7.54
N LEU A 252 -7.41 14.33 7.69
CA LEU A 252 -7.68 13.44 8.82
C LEU A 252 -7.02 13.89 10.12
N VAL A 253 -5.82 14.48 10.07
CA VAL A 253 -5.02 14.82 11.26
C VAL A 253 -4.81 16.32 11.37
N VAL A 254 -5.20 16.90 12.52
CA VAL A 254 -5.12 18.35 12.78
C VAL A 254 -3.68 18.85 12.66
N PRO A 255 -3.39 19.85 11.81
CA PRO A 255 -2.08 20.50 11.73
C PRO A 255 -1.63 21.05 13.09
N VAL A 256 -0.31 21.05 13.32
CA VAL A 256 0.31 21.74 14.48
C VAL A 256 0.62 23.17 14.10
#